data_AF-A0A2M7TCW6-F1
#
_entry.id   AF-A0A2M7TCW6-F1
#
_cell.length_a   1.000
_cell.length_b   1.000
_cell.length_c   1.000
_cell.angle_alpha   90.00
_cell.angle_beta   90.00
_cell.angle_gamma   90.00
#
_symmetry.space_group_name_H-M   'P 1'
#
loop_
_entity.id
_entity.type
_entity.pdbx_description
1 polymer ?
#
loop_
_entity_poly.entity_id
_entity_poly.type
_entity_poly.pdbx_seq_one_letter_code
_entity_poly.pdbx_strand_id
1 'polypeptide(L)'
;MSQFGALGRAKAGQNYRDILNAYYNNVRIEKRDDLTSTIEVYGYGRINFEENYLYGIAEMPTNWADQGGFEALKAQAIAARSYAIAATGNGGNGICAGEGCQVYNSGKASGGADAWYRAVSETRGEVMLSNDTGQVISAWYSSTTGGYTLSSA
;
A
#
# COMPACT_ATOMS: atom_id res chain seq x y z
N MET A 1 -5.20 7.18 -4.86
CA MET A 1 -4.19 7.10 -5.96
C MET A 1 -4.72 6.34 -7.18
N SER A 2 -4.42 6.78 -8.41
CA SER A 2 -4.68 6.01 -9.65
C SER A 2 -3.49 5.10 -9.95
N GLN A 3 -3.69 3.80 -10.16
CA GLN A 3 -2.61 2.86 -10.50
C GLN A 3 -1.97 3.19 -11.86
N PHE A 4 -2.76 3.43 -12.91
CA PHE A 4 -2.22 3.84 -14.22
C PHE A 4 -1.57 5.23 -14.19
N GLY A 5 -2.12 6.16 -13.41
CA GLY A 5 -1.50 7.47 -13.24
C GLY A 5 -0.18 7.40 -12.48
N ALA A 6 -0.08 6.56 -11.46
CA ALA A 6 1.16 6.26 -10.75
C ALA A 6 2.20 5.63 -11.70
N LEU A 7 1.80 4.70 -12.57
CA LEU A 7 2.66 4.14 -13.61
C LEU A 7 3.18 5.24 -14.55
N GLY A 8 2.31 6.14 -15.02
CA GLY A 8 2.70 7.24 -15.89
C GLY A 8 3.73 8.18 -15.23
N ARG A 9 3.54 8.48 -13.94
CA ARG A 9 4.49 9.28 -13.15
C ARG A 9 5.82 8.57 -12.93
N ALA A 10 5.80 7.28 -12.60
CA ALA A 10 7.02 6.47 -12.47
C ALA A 10 7.81 6.44 -13.80
N LYS A 11 7.13 6.24 -14.93
CA LYS A 11 7.72 6.32 -16.27
C LYS A 11 8.28 7.70 -16.62
N ALA A 12 7.74 8.77 -16.03
CA ALA A 12 8.26 10.12 -16.13
C ALA A 12 9.45 10.40 -15.19
N GLY A 13 9.95 9.38 -14.48
CA GLY A 13 11.12 9.48 -13.59
C GLY A 13 10.81 9.92 -12.17
N GLN A 14 9.54 10.03 -11.78
CA GLN A 14 9.16 10.34 -10.40
C GLN A 14 9.38 9.12 -9.51
N ASN A 15 9.98 9.33 -8.33
CA ASN A 15 10.11 8.28 -7.32
C ASN A 15 8.78 8.06 -6.59
N TYR A 16 8.69 6.99 -5.80
CA TYR A 16 7.46 6.65 -5.07
C TYR A 16 6.98 7.74 -4.12
N ARG A 17 7.87 8.54 -3.52
CA ARG A 17 7.49 9.65 -2.64
C ARG A 17 6.84 10.79 -3.42
N ASP A 18 7.40 11.15 -4.58
CA ASP A 18 6.83 12.15 -5.48
C ASP A 18 5.45 11.71 -5.98
N ILE A 19 5.31 10.42 -6.34
CA ILE A 19 4.04 9.82 -6.75
C ILE A 19 3.01 9.94 -5.63
N LEU A 20 3.35 9.51 -4.41
CA LEU A 20 2.44 9.56 -3.27
C LEU A 20 2.03 11.01 -2.93
N ASN A 21 2.98 11.94 -2.87
CA ASN A 21 2.70 13.35 -2.61
C ASN A 21 1.84 14.02 -3.68
N ALA A 22 1.84 13.48 -4.91
CA ALA A 22 0.95 13.97 -5.96
C ALA A 22 -0.51 13.50 -5.81
N TYR A 23 -0.75 12.42 -5.06
CA TYR A 23 -2.09 11.84 -4.85
C TYR A 23 -2.67 12.09 -3.45
N TYR A 24 -1.81 12.25 -2.46
CA TYR A 24 -2.16 12.46 -1.06
C TYR A 24 -1.58 13.80 -0.63
N ASN A 25 -2.45 14.76 -0.33
CA ASN A 25 -2.02 16.09 0.12
C ASN A 25 -1.78 16.08 1.63
N ASN A 26 -0.85 16.94 2.07
CA ASN A 26 -0.51 17.14 3.47
C ASN A 26 -0.09 15.87 4.23
N VAL A 27 0.62 14.98 3.54
CA VAL A 27 1.21 13.78 4.13
C VAL A 27 2.72 13.86 4.15
N ARG A 28 3.33 13.00 4.95
CA ARG A 28 4.74 12.64 4.87
C ARG A 28 4.90 11.13 4.92
N ILE A 29 5.90 10.61 4.24
CA ILE A 29 6.26 9.19 4.28
C ILE A 29 7.31 9.02 5.37
N GLU A 30 7.01 8.21 6.38
CA GLU A 30 7.97 7.86 7.43
C GLU A 30 8.00 6.36 7.67
N LYS A 31 9.17 5.87 8.06
CA LYS A 31 9.32 4.50 8.53
C LYS A 31 8.92 4.42 10.00
N ARG A 32 8.07 3.44 10.33
CA ARG A 32 7.56 3.19 11.67
C ARG A 32 7.98 1.79 12.13
N ASP A 33 8.56 1.71 13.32
CA ASP A 33 8.98 0.44 13.94
C ASP A 33 7.93 -0.10 14.93
N ASP A 34 6.90 0.68 15.23
CA ASP A 34 5.78 0.34 16.12
C ASP A 34 4.57 -0.25 15.38
N LEU A 35 4.74 -0.63 14.11
CA LEU A 35 3.69 -1.28 13.34
C LEU A 35 3.49 -2.73 13.80
N THR A 36 2.24 -3.20 13.76
CA THR A 36 1.92 -4.58 14.07
C THR A 36 2.68 -5.56 13.15
N SER A 37 3.17 -6.66 13.71
CA SER A 37 3.77 -7.76 12.95
C SER A 37 2.73 -8.68 12.30
N THR A 38 1.48 -8.59 12.74
CA THR A 38 0.39 -9.48 12.33
C THR A 38 -0.92 -8.73 12.15
N ILE A 39 -1.77 -9.21 11.26
CA ILE A 39 -3.09 -8.64 10.99
C ILE A 39 -4.13 -9.74 10.95
N GLU A 40 -5.30 -9.48 11.54
CA GLU A 40 -6.45 -10.38 11.46
C GLU A 40 -7.16 -10.12 10.13
N VAL A 41 -7.25 -11.15 9.27
CA VAL A 41 -7.94 -11.05 7.99
C VAL A 41 -9.17 -11.95 8.04
N TYR A 42 -10.36 -11.36 7.90
CA TYR A 42 -11.61 -12.12 7.98
C TYR A 42 -11.63 -13.24 6.92
N GLY A 43 -11.85 -14.49 7.38
CA GLY A 43 -11.83 -15.69 6.55
C GLY A 43 -10.47 -16.37 6.40
N TYR A 44 -9.38 -15.73 6.83
CA TYR A 44 -8.01 -16.28 6.77
C TYR A 44 -7.32 -16.34 8.15
N GLY A 45 -7.86 -15.64 9.15
CA GLY A 45 -7.31 -15.57 10.50
C GLY A 45 -6.15 -14.60 10.61
N ARG A 46 -5.37 -14.73 11.70
CA ARG A 46 -4.22 -13.88 11.98
C ARG A 46 -2.99 -14.33 11.19
N ILE A 47 -2.50 -13.47 10.30
CA ILE A 47 -1.35 -13.76 9.42
C ILE A 47 -0.26 -12.69 9.57
N ASN A 48 0.95 -12.98 9.06
CA ASN A 48 2.05 -12.01 9.03
C ASN A 48 1.66 -10.79 8.18
N PHE A 49 1.88 -9.59 8.71
CA PHE A 49 1.44 -8.35 8.06
C PHE A 49 2.27 -8.01 6.81
N GLU A 50 3.60 -8.03 6.91
CA GLU A 50 4.49 -7.61 5.81
C GLU A 50 4.73 -8.74 4.81
N GLU A 51 5.02 -9.94 5.30
CA GLU A 51 5.53 -11.07 4.52
C GLU A 51 4.42 -12.04 4.08
N ASN A 52 3.16 -11.72 4.37
CA ASN A 52 2.04 -12.55 3.92
C ASN A 52 0.90 -11.67 3.43
N TYR A 53 0.33 -10.85 4.31
CA TYR A 53 -0.77 -9.96 3.96
C TYR A 53 -0.40 -9.01 2.80
N LEU A 54 0.62 -8.16 2.96
CA LEU A 54 1.02 -7.22 1.90
C LEU A 54 1.48 -7.91 0.62
N TYR A 55 2.16 -9.06 0.70
CA TYR A 55 2.49 -9.86 -0.48
C TYR A 55 1.23 -10.34 -1.23
N GLY A 56 0.14 -10.63 -0.50
CA GLY A 56 -1.15 -11.00 -1.08
C GLY A 56 -1.97 -9.83 -1.68
N ILE A 57 -1.57 -8.57 -1.46
CA ILE A 57 -2.23 -7.35 -2.01
C ILE A 57 -1.69 -6.99 -3.41
N ALA A 58 -0.96 -7.88 -4.08
CA ALA A 58 -0.36 -7.64 -5.40
C ALA A 58 -1.41 -7.40 -6.52
N GLU A 59 -2.01 -6.21 -6.54
CA GLU A 59 -3.05 -5.79 -7.48
C GLU A 59 -2.46 -5.23 -8.78
N MET A 60 -1.29 -4.60 -8.69
CA MET A 60 -0.60 -4.08 -9.88
C MET A 60 0.21 -5.19 -10.58
N PRO A 61 0.21 -5.22 -11.93
CA PRO A 61 1.01 -6.19 -12.68
C PRO A 61 2.51 -6.06 -12.40
N THR A 62 3.17 -7.16 -12.08
CA THR A 62 4.60 -7.18 -11.71
C THR A 62 5.51 -6.80 -12.88
N ASN A 63 5.09 -7.09 -14.12
CA ASN A 63 5.78 -6.69 -15.35
C ASN A 63 5.82 -5.17 -15.58
N TRP A 64 5.09 -4.37 -14.78
CA TRP A 64 5.22 -2.91 -14.82
C TRP A 64 6.59 -2.46 -14.31
N ALA A 65 7.24 -3.24 -13.44
CA ALA A 65 8.59 -2.94 -12.97
C ALA A 65 9.57 -2.83 -14.13
N ASP A 66 9.52 -3.78 -15.08
CA ASP A 66 10.39 -3.81 -16.26
C ASP A 66 10.09 -2.69 -17.26
N GLN A 67 8.96 -2.01 -17.12
CA GLN A 67 8.55 -0.88 -17.95
C GLN A 67 8.87 0.48 -17.29
N GLY A 68 9.69 0.51 -16.23
CA GLY A 68 9.96 1.73 -15.47
C GLY A 68 8.87 2.08 -14.44
N GLY A 69 7.96 1.15 -14.15
CA GLY A 69 6.87 1.31 -13.19
C GLY A 69 7.18 0.81 -11.78
N PHE A 70 8.44 0.47 -11.47
CA PHE A 70 8.79 -0.10 -10.16
C PHE A 70 8.47 0.85 -9.01
N GLU A 71 8.68 2.16 -9.21
CA GLU A 71 8.34 3.20 -8.23
C GLU A 71 6.82 3.31 -7.98
N ALA A 72 6.00 2.96 -8.98
CA ALA A 72 4.55 2.87 -8.79
C ALA A 72 4.16 1.67 -7.92
N LEU A 73 4.86 0.53 -8.06
CA LEU A 73 4.64 -0.64 -7.19
C LEU A 73 5.00 -0.30 -5.73
N LYS A 74 6.09 0.43 -5.51
CA LYS A 74 6.48 0.93 -4.18
C LYS A 74 5.43 1.87 -3.59
N ALA A 75 4.93 2.83 -4.38
CA ALA A 75 3.87 3.73 -3.94
C ALA A 75 2.62 2.95 -3.51
N GLN A 76 2.22 1.94 -4.30
CA GLN A 76 1.09 1.07 -3.98
C GLN A 76 1.32 0.25 -2.71
N ALA A 77 2.53 -0.28 -2.49
CA ALA A 77 2.86 -1.02 -1.27
C ALA A 77 2.71 -0.15 -0.01
N ILE A 78 3.20 1.10 -0.04
CA ILE A 78 3.08 2.05 1.06
C ILE A 78 1.61 2.46 1.28
N ALA A 79 0.86 2.69 0.20
CA ALA A 79 -0.57 3.00 0.29
C ALA A 79 -1.36 1.84 0.92
N ALA A 80 -1.11 0.61 0.47
CA ALA A 80 -1.72 -0.59 1.02
C ALA A 80 -1.39 -0.78 2.50
N ARG A 81 -0.13 -0.60 2.89
CA ARG A 81 0.31 -0.66 4.29
C ARG A 81 -0.40 0.37 5.15
N SER A 82 -0.43 1.62 4.69
CA SER A 82 -1.04 2.73 5.43
C SER A 82 -2.53 2.51 5.64
N TYR A 83 -3.23 2.07 4.59
CA TYR A 83 -4.64 1.72 4.66
C TYR A 83 -4.90 0.63 5.70
N ALA A 84 -4.18 -0.48 5.64
CA ALA A 84 -4.38 -1.61 6.56
C ALA A 84 -4.12 -1.23 8.02
N ILE A 85 -3.07 -0.45 8.28
CA ILE A 85 -2.76 0.07 9.62
C ILE A 85 -3.87 1.02 10.11
N ALA A 86 -4.31 1.96 9.29
CA ALA A 86 -5.37 2.90 9.66
C ALA A 86 -6.71 2.19 9.90
N ALA A 87 -7.09 1.27 9.02
CA ALA A 87 -8.36 0.53 9.08
C ALA A 87 -8.44 -0.42 10.28
N THR A 88 -7.31 -1.02 10.68
CA THR A 88 -7.27 -1.95 11.80
C THR A 88 -6.91 -1.31 13.14
N GLY A 89 -6.58 -0.01 13.16
CA GLY A 89 -6.02 0.62 14.35
C GLY A 89 -4.71 -0.05 14.77
N ASN A 90 -3.80 -0.25 13.82
CA ASN A 90 -2.53 -0.96 13.99
C ASN A 90 -2.69 -2.42 14.45
N GLY A 91 -3.59 -3.18 13.80
CA GLY A 91 -3.81 -4.61 14.06
C GLY A 91 -4.71 -4.95 15.25
N GLY A 92 -5.39 -3.95 15.83
CA GLY A 92 -6.36 -4.13 16.90
C GLY A 92 -7.69 -4.72 16.41
N ASN A 93 -8.10 -4.41 15.17
CA ASN A 93 -9.30 -4.93 14.52
C ASN A 93 -8.95 -5.81 13.30
N GLY A 94 -9.90 -6.63 12.86
CA GLY A 94 -9.78 -7.39 11.62
C GLY A 94 -10.10 -6.57 10.38
N ILE A 95 -9.47 -6.92 9.26
CA ILE A 95 -9.71 -6.34 7.94
C ILE A 95 -10.41 -7.35 7.02
N CYS A 96 -11.30 -6.86 6.15
CA CYS A 96 -11.93 -7.70 5.14
C CYS A 96 -10.99 -7.96 3.94
N ALA A 97 -11.11 -9.13 3.32
CA ALA A 97 -10.25 -9.55 2.19
C ALA A 97 -10.86 -9.28 0.80
N GLY A 98 -11.91 -8.46 0.72
CA GLY A 98 -12.66 -8.19 -0.51
C GLY A 98 -12.60 -6.73 -0.96
N GLU A 99 -13.29 -6.41 -2.06
CA GLU A 99 -13.32 -5.09 -2.69
C GLU A 99 -13.77 -3.94 -1.77
N GLY A 100 -14.45 -4.24 -0.66
CA GLY A 100 -14.82 -3.26 0.36
C GLY A 100 -13.65 -2.77 1.23
N CYS A 101 -12.53 -3.50 1.26
CA CYS A 101 -11.30 -3.10 1.96
C CYS A 101 -10.13 -3.17 0.96
N GLN A 102 -9.39 -4.28 0.97
CA GLN A 102 -8.34 -4.57 0.01
C GLN A 102 -8.46 -6.03 -0.43
N VAL A 103 -8.26 -6.27 -1.72
CA VAL A 103 -8.36 -7.62 -2.27
C VAL A 103 -7.10 -8.39 -1.87
N TYR A 104 -7.24 -9.25 -0.87
CA TYR A 104 -6.17 -10.13 -0.42
C TYR A 104 -6.28 -11.51 -1.07
N ASN A 105 -5.19 -11.97 -1.66
CA ASN A 105 -5.10 -13.30 -2.26
C ASN A 105 -3.89 -14.07 -1.69
N SER A 106 -4.15 -15.09 -0.88
CA SER A 106 -3.11 -15.94 -0.26
C SER A 106 -2.26 -16.70 -1.28
N GLY A 107 -2.79 -17.01 -2.46
CA GLY A 107 -2.03 -17.61 -3.55
C GLY A 107 -0.96 -16.68 -4.10
N LYS A 108 -1.22 -15.36 -4.07
CA LYS A 108 -0.23 -14.33 -4.45
C LYS A 108 0.80 -14.06 -3.35
N ALA A 109 0.53 -14.45 -2.11
CA ALA A 109 1.50 -14.33 -1.01
C ALA A 109 2.63 -15.38 -1.09
N SER A 110 2.45 -16.45 -1.87
CA SER A 110 3.39 -17.59 -1.95
C SER A 110 4.38 -17.56 -3.13
N GLY A 111 4.26 -16.59 -4.05
CA GLY A 111 5.07 -16.45 -5.29
C GLY A 111 6.50 -15.90 -5.12
N GLY A 112 6.86 -15.44 -3.92
CA GLY A 112 8.21 -15.23 -3.35
C GLY A 112 9.26 -14.35 -4.04
N ALA A 113 9.18 -14.03 -5.34
CA ALA A 113 10.34 -13.48 -6.06
C ALA A 113 10.02 -12.49 -7.19
N ASP A 114 8.79 -12.01 -7.30
CA ASP A 114 8.45 -11.01 -8.31
C ASP A 114 8.70 -9.57 -7.83
N ALA A 115 8.55 -8.61 -8.75
CA ALA A 115 8.78 -7.20 -8.46
C ALA A 115 7.86 -6.63 -7.36
N TRP A 116 6.71 -7.26 -7.08
CA TRP A 116 5.84 -6.82 -5.99
C TRP A 116 6.48 -7.13 -4.63
N TYR A 117 7.01 -8.34 -4.44
CA TYR A 117 7.74 -8.72 -3.21
C TYR A 117 8.87 -7.74 -2.91
N ARG A 118 9.63 -7.39 -3.96
CA ARG A 118 10.71 -6.40 -3.86
C ARG A 118 10.18 -5.01 -3.49
N ALA A 119 9.09 -4.54 -4.09
CA ALA A 119 8.51 -3.25 -3.76
C ALA A 119 8.04 -3.19 -2.29
N VAL A 120 7.39 -4.26 -1.80
CA VAL A 120 6.96 -4.35 -0.39
C VAL A 120 8.17 -4.41 0.55
N SER A 121 9.19 -5.21 0.21
CA SER A 121 10.42 -5.37 1.01
C SER A 121 11.27 -4.09 1.05
N GLU A 122 11.49 -3.42 -0.09
CA GLU A 122 12.26 -2.18 -0.19
C GLU A 122 11.58 -1.00 0.52
N THR A 123 10.25 -1.06 0.72
CA THR A 123 9.47 -0.04 1.45
C THR A 123 9.01 -0.51 2.83
N ARG A 124 9.61 -1.58 3.38
CA ARG A 124 9.17 -2.20 4.62
C ARG A 124 9.10 -1.18 5.77
N GLY A 125 7.95 -1.13 6.42
CA GLY A 125 7.67 -0.20 7.53
C GLY A 125 7.41 1.24 7.12
N GLU A 126 7.51 1.61 5.84
CA GLU A 126 7.15 2.95 5.38
C GLU A 126 5.62 3.08 5.24
N VAL A 127 5.08 4.11 5.90
CA VAL A 127 3.65 4.47 5.91
C VAL A 127 3.48 5.97 5.67
N MET A 128 2.27 6.38 5.27
CA MET A 128 1.89 7.78 5.11
C MET A 128 1.24 8.32 6.38
N LEU A 129 1.80 9.41 6.90
CA LEU A 129 1.30 10.11 8.08
C LEU A 129 0.72 11.46 7.66
N SER A 130 -0.38 11.86 8.29
CA SER A 130 -0.88 13.23 8.19
C SER A 130 0.09 14.19 8.88
N ASN A 131 0.38 15.32 8.24
CA ASN A 131 1.17 16.38 8.90
C ASN A 131 0.42 17.05 10.04
N ASP A 132 -0.91 17.08 9.99
CA ASP A 132 -1.72 17.74 11.01
C ASP A 132 -1.83 16.89 12.28
N THR A 133 -2.07 15.58 12.12
CA THR A 133 -2.36 14.68 13.26
C THR A 133 -1.19 13.79 13.65
N GLY A 134 -0.21 13.60 12.76
CA GLY A 134 0.86 12.61 12.95
C GLY A 134 0.39 11.15 12.93
N GLN A 135 -0.87 10.90 12.57
CA GLN A 135 -1.45 9.56 12.48
C GLN A 135 -1.31 8.99 11.07
N VAL A 136 -1.26 7.67 10.97
CA VAL A 136 -1.26 6.96 9.69
C VAL A 136 -2.60 7.19 8.98
N ILE A 137 -2.55 7.59 7.70
CA ILE A 137 -3.76 7.90 6.93
C ILE A 137 -4.32 6.67 6.22
N SER A 138 -5.65 6.67 5.99
CA SER A 138 -6.30 5.69 5.13
C SER A 138 -6.06 6.03 3.66
N ALA A 139 -5.09 5.35 3.04
CA ALA A 139 -4.62 5.65 1.70
C ALA A 139 -5.33 4.82 0.61
N TRP A 140 -6.51 5.28 0.20
CA TRP A 140 -7.29 4.62 -0.85
C TRP A 140 -6.63 4.72 -2.24
N TYR A 141 -6.73 3.64 -3.01
CA TYR A 141 -6.23 3.57 -4.39
C TYR A 141 -7.26 2.88 -5.30
N SER A 142 -7.16 3.10 -6.61
CA SER A 142 -8.03 2.49 -7.62
C SER A 142 -7.30 2.32 -8.95
N SER A 143 -7.82 1.46 -9.83
CA SER A 143 -7.20 1.17 -11.13
C SER A 143 -7.13 2.41 -12.03
N THR A 144 -8.25 3.13 -12.19
CA THR A 144 -8.40 4.18 -13.21
C THR A 144 -8.74 5.55 -12.61
N THR A 145 -9.59 5.60 -11.59
CA THR A 145 -10.13 6.86 -11.03
C THR A 145 -9.38 7.27 -9.76
N GLY A 146 -8.19 7.85 -9.93
CA GLY A 146 -7.43 8.43 -8.82
C GLY A 146 -7.90 9.83 -8.49
N GLY A 147 -9.18 9.98 -8.10
CA GLY A 147 -9.65 11.21 -7.47
C GLY A 147 -8.96 11.35 -6.11
N TYR A 148 -8.53 12.56 -5.77
CA TYR A 148 -7.93 12.93 -4.48
C TYR A 148 -8.70 12.28 -3.34
N THR A 149 -8.08 11.33 -2.64
CA THR A 149 -8.67 10.74 -1.44
C THR A 149 -8.28 11.59 -0.26
N LEU A 150 -8.93 12.75 -0.18
CA LEU A 150 -9.12 13.49 1.07
C LEU A 150 -10.57 13.27 1.50
N SER A 151 -10.77 12.56 2.60
CA SER A 151 -11.81 12.81 3.60
C SER A 151 -11.67 11.74 4.69
N SER A 152 -11.76 12.07 5.98
CA SER A 152 -12.65 13.09 6.55
C SER A 152 -11.97 13.97 7.60
N ALA A 153 -12.50 15.20 7.71
CA ALA A 153 -12.36 16.08 8.85
C ALA A 153 -12.90 15.45 10.15
#